data_AF-M5RNL7-F1
#
_entry.id   AF-M5RNL7-F1
#
_cell.length_a   1.000
_cell.length_b   1.000
_cell.length_c   1.000
_cell.angle_alpha   90.00
_cell.angle_beta   90.00
_cell.angle_gamma   90.00
#
_symmetry.space_group_name_H-M   'P 1'
#
loop_
_entity.id
_entity.type
_entity.pdbx_description
1 polymer ?
#
loop_
_entity_poly.entity_id
_entity_poly.type
_entity_poly.pdbx_seq_one_letter_code
_entity_poly.pdbx_strand_id
1 'polypeptide(L)'
;MFRLLLQIACLFVLIATPSSAADRTTFAVAMPTDAAAADAAKWDAAVFANQAMLEKPAATGMAYDAAWRAYTELWLAHAADPANRSIRRFLGLPLNGAIEIRSTRGRSAPSWLQWRRGSYQQFESPHFTIYSRASDADSQRVAVDLEQCYWVWTQMFFPLWEGNQQVSLAFADWHPDTSVADHLAKKTSRLSTRTKMKVVLFRDWNEYAATLSESIPGIERSTGFYSDENRTTFLFAGHDETEATRRHELTHQLFREATRSTRSRTSRSGSDKMPGEDAGFWLIEGIAGYFESLQLHPSHATLGGWDASRLQYARYRTLVGGDFMPLSELEPEGRLQAQQRTDLARYYAHAIAHTHQLLDGGSVDNRKWIYHRLAELYGIQTPYADVPDPITGVQPMRSFLTVNDNDLKRNPPDPATKRLCLSSCEVTADGMGSFPKLPELDWLDLSRNRQVDSDAVNSILANATLLTQLSLEATAVDNRIAGPLKNATKLEELDLSFAAIDNTLIQTISGLSELRTLWLTKTQVGDAAMDVIESLPKLEVLDVQQTNVTDARLEQFKRARPNVKLNPLELRVQ
;
A
#
# COMPACT_ATOMS: atom_id res chain seq x y z
N MET A 1 23.06 37.69 43.73
CA MET A 1 23.67 36.50 43.07
C MET A 1 22.57 35.72 42.31
N PHE A 2 21.86 36.45 41.46
CA PHE A 2 20.77 36.02 40.59
C PHE A 2 20.85 36.98 39.40
N ARG A 3 20.78 36.48 38.16
CA ARG A 3 21.05 37.16 36.87
C ARG A 3 22.50 37.16 36.41
N LEU A 4 22.93 36.08 35.74
CA LEU A 4 23.64 36.12 34.45
C LEU A 4 23.87 34.66 34.01
N LEU A 5 23.12 34.18 33.01
CA LEU A 5 23.42 33.05 32.11
C LEU A 5 22.15 32.74 31.30
N LEU A 6 21.71 33.73 30.53
CA LEU A 6 20.66 33.58 29.54
C LEU A 6 21.14 34.30 28.28
N GLN A 7 21.99 33.63 27.50
CA GLN A 7 22.28 33.90 26.08
C GLN A 7 23.40 32.96 25.61
N ILE A 8 23.23 32.38 24.42
CA ILE A 8 24.14 31.46 23.69
C ILE A 8 23.99 29.99 24.19
N ALA A 9 23.48 29.01 23.44
CA ALA A 9 23.18 28.89 22.02
C ALA A 9 21.99 27.92 21.82
N CYS A 10 20.95 28.38 21.11
CA CYS A 10 20.04 27.49 20.39
C CYS A 10 20.80 26.95 19.18
N LEU A 11 21.50 25.83 19.36
CA LEU A 11 21.89 24.96 18.26
C LEU A 11 21.11 23.66 18.45
N PHE A 12 19.82 23.70 18.10
CA PHE A 12 19.09 22.47 17.84
C PHE A 12 19.69 21.88 16.56
N VAL A 13 20.73 21.06 16.74
CA VAL A 13 21.01 19.99 15.80
C VAL A 13 19.82 19.05 15.94
N LEU A 14 18.86 19.19 15.03
CA LEU A 14 17.89 18.14 14.73
C LEU A 14 18.72 16.94 14.27
N ILE A 15 19.11 16.10 15.22
CA ILE A 15 19.46 14.72 14.92
C ILE A 15 18.13 14.13 14.46
N ALA A 16 17.97 14.01 13.14
CA ALA A 16 16.91 13.20 12.56
C ALA A 16 17.01 11.83 13.23
N THR A 17 16.05 11.50 14.09
CA THR A 17 15.84 10.12 14.50
C THR A 17 15.56 9.36 13.21
N PRO A 18 16.39 8.38 12.80
CA PRO A 18 16.06 7.60 11.63
C PRO A 18 14.70 6.97 11.91
N SER A 19 13.69 7.33 11.10
CA SER A 19 12.40 6.64 11.15
C SER A 19 12.69 5.17 10.84
N SER A 20 12.70 4.32 11.87
CA SER A 20 13.10 2.93 11.70
C SER A 20 11.97 2.12 11.08
N ALA A 21 10.70 2.47 11.32
CA ALA A 21 9.54 1.80 10.77
C ALA A 21 9.10 2.40 9.42
N ALA A 22 8.44 1.58 8.60
CA ALA A 22 7.79 2.01 7.36
C ALA A 22 6.86 3.21 7.59
N ASP A 23 7.21 4.36 7.05
CA ASP A 23 6.42 5.58 7.14
C ASP A 23 5.88 6.00 5.77
N ARG A 24 4.72 6.66 5.74
CA ARG A 24 4.05 7.01 4.49
C ARG A 24 4.61 8.30 3.90
N THR A 25 4.80 8.32 2.58
CA THR A 25 5.09 9.56 1.86
C THR A 25 3.79 10.33 1.63
N THR A 26 3.76 11.61 2.01
CA THR A 26 2.61 12.51 1.80
C THR A 26 2.79 13.37 0.55
N PHE A 27 1.71 13.55 -0.21
CA PHE A 27 1.68 14.31 -1.46
C PHE A 27 0.56 15.33 -1.49
N ALA A 28 0.82 16.47 -2.12
CA ALA A 28 -0.17 17.53 -2.31
C ALA A 28 -1.04 17.25 -3.53
N VAL A 29 -2.34 17.12 -3.31
CA VAL A 29 -3.36 16.87 -4.35
C VAL A 29 -4.69 17.58 -4.07
N ALA A 30 -4.65 18.66 -3.27
CA ALA A 30 -5.84 19.36 -2.78
C ALA A 30 -6.79 19.81 -3.90
N MET A 31 -8.09 19.61 -3.68
CA MET A 31 -9.14 20.07 -4.59
C MET A 31 -9.94 21.23 -3.98
N PRO A 32 -10.45 22.19 -4.77
CA PRO A 32 -11.13 23.39 -4.24
C PRO A 32 -12.41 23.13 -3.46
N THR A 33 -13.06 21.98 -3.69
CA THR A 33 -14.33 21.61 -3.05
C THR A 33 -14.15 21.18 -1.59
N ASP A 34 -12.91 20.94 -1.16
CA ASP A 34 -12.57 20.40 0.16
C ASP A 34 -12.06 21.50 1.10
N ALA A 35 -12.80 22.61 1.15
CA ALA A 35 -12.45 23.85 1.84
C ALA A 35 -12.45 23.77 3.38
N ALA A 36 -11.89 22.70 3.96
CA ALA A 36 -11.17 22.82 5.21
C ALA A 36 -9.72 23.10 4.85
N ALA A 37 -9.25 24.32 5.15
CA ALA A 37 -7.86 24.73 4.93
C ALA A 37 -6.91 23.57 5.28
N ALA A 38 -6.05 23.18 4.32
CA ALA A 38 -5.06 22.15 4.56
C ALA A 38 -4.32 22.50 5.85
N ASP A 39 -4.38 21.61 6.85
CA ASP A 39 -3.65 21.81 8.10
C ASP A 39 -2.16 21.82 7.75
N ALA A 40 -1.57 23.01 7.76
CA ALA A 40 -0.20 23.23 7.32
C ALA A 40 0.78 22.32 8.09
N ALA A 41 0.43 21.97 9.34
CA ALA A 41 1.21 21.10 10.22
C ALA A 41 1.36 19.65 9.71
N LYS A 42 0.48 19.18 8.81
CA LYS A 42 0.61 17.84 8.20
C LYS A 42 1.68 17.77 7.11
N TRP A 43 2.07 18.91 6.52
CA TRP A 43 3.14 18.96 5.50
C TRP A 43 4.53 18.92 6.12
N ASP A 44 4.69 19.43 7.34
CA ASP A 44 5.96 19.39 8.09
C ASP A 44 6.29 17.97 8.60
N ALA A 45 5.28 17.11 8.77
CA ALA A 45 5.45 15.70 9.14
C ALA A 45 5.76 14.77 7.96
N ALA A 46 5.91 15.30 6.74
CA ALA A 46 6.13 14.50 5.53
C ALA A 46 7.56 13.93 5.46
N VAL A 47 7.62 12.61 5.31
CA VAL A 47 8.79 11.73 5.41
C VAL A 47 10.07 12.26 4.74
N PHE A 48 11.13 12.21 5.54
CA PHE A 48 12.55 12.52 5.32
C PHE A 48 13.06 12.42 3.87
N ALA A 49 12.67 11.42 3.07
CA ALA A 49 13.24 11.23 1.73
C ALA A 49 12.85 12.32 0.71
N ASN A 50 11.61 12.84 0.77
CA ASN A 50 11.23 13.99 -0.06
C ASN A 50 11.96 15.25 0.42
N GLN A 51 12.04 15.50 1.73
CA GLN A 51 12.73 16.66 2.30
C GLN A 51 14.25 16.63 2.07
N ALA A 52 14.89 15.47 2.20
CA ALA A 52 16.33 15.32 2.02
C ALA A 52 16.76 15.39 0.54
N MET A 53 15.84 15.17 -0.41
CA MET A 53 16.04 15.55 -1.82
C MET A 53 15.85 17.06 -2.07
N LEU A 54 15.25 17.80 -1.13
CA LEU A 54 15.01 19.26 -1.19
C LEU A 54 16.10 20.08 -0.46
N GLU A 55 16.91 19.45 0.39
CA GLU A 55 18.06 20.08 1.04
C GLU A 55 19.09 20.57 0.02
N LYS A 56 19.76 21.70 0.32
CA LYS A 56 20.55 22.46 -0.67
C LYS A 56 21.55 21.57 -1.43
N PRO A 57 21.67 21.73 -2.76
CA PRO A 57 22.69 21.01 -3.52
C PRO A 57 24.07 21.32 -2.95
N ALA A 58 24.92 20.30 -2.86
CA ALA A 58 26.36 20.53 -2.98
C ALA A 58 26.62 21.31 -4.28
N ALA A 59 27.72 22.06 -4.35
CA ALA A 59 28.06 23.03 -5.41
C ALA A 59 28.05 22.50 -6.88
N THR A 60 27.71 21.23 -7.11
CA THR A 60 27.56 20.56 -8.40
C THR A 60 26.12 20.59 -8.97
N GLY A 61 25.19 21.30 -8.31
CA GLY A 61 23.75 21.45 -8.64
C GLY A 61 23.34 21.10 -10.08
N MET A 62 22.85 19.88 -10.27
CA MET A 62 22.25 19.47 -11.54
C MET A 62 20.87 20.13 -11.71
N ALA A 63 20.54 20.55 -12.92
CA ALA A 63 19.27 21.23 -13.24
C ALA A 63 18.01 20.40 -12.89
N TYR A 64 18.12 19.09 -12.75
CA TYR A 64 17.01 18.19 -12.41
C TYR A 64 16.53 18.33 -10.96
N ASP A 65 17.44 18.42 -9.98
CA ASP A 65 17.06 18.53 -8.57
C ASP A 65 16.37 19.88 -8.31
N ALA A 66 16.83 20.94 -8.98
CA ALA A 66 16.18 22.24 -8.94
C ALA A 66 14.77 22.23 -9.55
N ALA A 67 14.57 21.54 -10.67
CA ALA A 67 13.26 21.40 -11.32
C ALA A 67 12.29 20.56 -10.48
N TRP A 68 12.78 19.50 -9.84
CA TRP A 68 11.95 18.68 -8.95
C TRP A 68 11.53 19.50 -7.73
N ARG A 69 12.47 20.21 -7.10
CA ARG A 69 12.14 21.13 -6.01
C ARG A 69 11.06 22.14 -6.43
N ALA A 70 11.21 22.76 -7.58
CA ALA A 70 10.20 23.69 -8.11
C ALA A 70 8.82 23.02 -8.32
N TYR A 71 8.80 21.75 -8.75
CA TYR A 71 7.56 20.98 -8.89
C TYR A 71 6.90 20.69 -7.55
N THR A 72 7.67 20.35 -6.53
CA THR A 72 7.16 20.14 -5.17
C THR A 72 6.60 21.44 -4.59
N GLU A 73 7.34 22.55 -4.70
CA GLU A 73 6.90 23.88 -4.25
C GLU A 73 5.61 24.33 -4.98
N LEU A 74 5.47 23.98 -6.27
CA LEU A 74 4.25 24.23 -7.03
C LEU A 74 3.04 23.51 -6.46
N TRP A 75 3.16 22.22 -6.11
CA TRP A 75 2.06 21.47 -5.50
C TRP A 75 1.76 21.92 -4.08
N LEU A 76 2.77 22.29 -3.29
CA LEU A 76 2.58 22.88 -1.96
C LEU A 76 1.86 24.24 -2.05
N ALA A 77 2.27 25.11 -2.98
CA ALA A 77 1.58 26.37 -3.26
C ALA A 77 0.14 26.13 -3.73
N HIS A 78 -0.10 25.05 -4.50
CA HIS A 78 -1.45 24.65 -4.87
C HIS A 78 -2.28 24.23 -3.66
N ALA A 79 -1.73 23.42 -2.75
CA ALA A 79 -2.43 22.99 -1.54
C ALA A 79 -2.74 24.15 -0.59
N ALA A 80 -1.86 25.16 -0.52
CA ALA A 80 -2.05 26.36 0.27
C ALA A 80 -3.14 27.30 -0.30
N ASP A 81 -3.22 27.42 -1.63
CA ASP A 81 -4.27 28.16 -2.34
C ASP A 81 -4.85 27.34 -3.50
N PRO A 82 -5.79 26.40 -3.22
CA PRO A 82 -6.35 25.51 -4.24
C PRO A 82 -7.13 26.25 -5.33
N ALA A 83 -7.51 27.50 -5.10
CA ALA A 83 -8.25 28.34 -6.04
C ALA A 83 -7.32 29.17 -6.96
N ASN A 84 -6.00 29.14 -6.74
CA ASN A 84 -5.06 29.95 -7.51
C ASN A 84 -5.09 29.63 -9.01
N ARG A 85 -5.61 30.56 -9.82
CA ARG A 85 -5.82 30.32 -11.25
C ARG A 85 -4.51 30.12 -12.03
N SER A 86 -3.43 30.79 -11.65
CA SER A 86 -2.13 30.70 -12.34
C SER A 86 -1.51 29.32 -12.14
N ILE A 87 -1.53 28.83 -10.90
CA ILE A 87 -1.04 27.50 -10.52
C ILE A 87 -1.90 26.42 -11.18
N ARG A 88 -3.23 26.49 -11.04
CA ARG A 88 -4.16 25.53 -11.66
C ARG A 88 -3.99 25.46 -13.17
N ARG A 89 -3.88 26.63 -13.83
CA ARG A 89 -3.60 26.72 -15.27
C ARG A 89 -2.33 25.98 -15.62
N PHE A 90 -1.24 26.24 -14.89
CA PHE A 90 0.04 25.60 -15.18
C PHE A 90 -0.02 24.08 -14.97
N LEU A 91 -0.64 23.61 -13.88
CA LEU A 91 -0.86 22.19 -13.60
C LEU A 91 -1.83 21.51 -14.59
N GLY A 92 -2.54 22.28 -15.42
CA GLY A 92 -3.57 21.75 -16.31
C GLY A 92 -4.86 21.35 -15.58
N LEU A 93 -5.05 21.84 -14.35
CA LEU A 93 -6.25 21.61 -13.54
C LEU A 93 -7.39 22.53 -14.01
N PRO A 94 -8.67 22.12 -13.87
CA PRO A 94 -9.82 22.96 -14.20
C PRO A 94 -9.76 24.29 -13.46
N LEU A 95 -9.94 25.43 -14.10
CA LEU A 95 -9.74 26.73 -13.43
C LEU A 95 -10.72 26.99 -12.28
N ASN A 96 -11.90 26.36 -12.33
CA ASN A 96 -12.94 26.46 -11.31
C ASN A 96 -13.41 25.05 -10.94
N GLY A 97 -13.46 24.71 -9.65
CA GLY A 97 -14.12 23.49 -9.15
C GLY A 97 -13.33 22.18 -9.25
N ALA A 98 -14.07 21.07 -9.29
CA ALA A 98 -13.57 19.69 -9.30
C ALA A 98 -12.99 19.25 -10.66
N ILE A 99 -12.44 18.03 -10.73
CA ILE A 99 -11.93 17.44 -11.98
C ILE A 99 -13.04 17.41 -13.04
N GLU A 100 -12.83 18.05 -14.18
CA GLU A 100 -13.80 18.09 -15.27
C GLU A 100 -13.70 16.80 -16.10
N ILE A 101 -14.66 15.90 -15.92
CA ILE A 101 -14.81 14.69 -16.72
C ILE A 101 -15.90 14.90 -17.75
N ARG A 102 -15.53 15.01 -19.02
CA ARG A 102 -16.49 15.15 -20.11
C ARG A 102 -16.97 13.77 -20.55
N SER A 103 -18.24 13.46 -20.33
CA SER A 103 -18.88 12.27 -20.91
C SER A 103 -19.50 12.58 -22.28
N THR A 104 -19.30 11.67 -23.23
CA THR A 104 -19.97 11.70 -24.54
C THR A 104 -20.39 10.29 -24.95
N ARG A 105 -21.45 10.19 -25.75
CA ARG A 105 -21.86 8.90 -26.33
C ARG A 105 -20.77 8.39 -27.27
N GLY A 106 -20.38 7.12 -27.11
CA GLY A 106 -19.32 6.47 -27.87
C GLY A 106 -19.52 6.55 -29.38
N ARG A 107 -18.56 7.18 -30.08
CA ARG A 107 -18.58 7.33 -31.55
C ARG A 107 -17.65 6.34 -32.25
N SER A 108 -16.42 6.20 -31.75
CA SER A 108 -15.40 5.26 -32.23
C SER A 108 -14.63 4.69 -31.05
N ALA A 109 -14.64 3.36 -30.89
CA ALA A 109 -13.81 2.65 -29.93
C ALA A 109 -12.68 1.95 -30.71
N PRO A 110 -11.58 1.56 -30.04
CA PRO A 110 -10.62 0.63 -30.63
C PRO A 110 -11.32 -0.57 -31.27
N SER A 111 -10.97 -0.90 -32.52
CA SER A 111 -11.70 -1.90 -33.33
C SER A 111 -11.69 -3.29 -32.70
N TRP A 112 -10.61 -3.64 -31.98
CA TRP A 112 -10.45 -4.91 -31.30
C TRP A 112 -11.44 -5.11 -30.12
N LEU A 113 -12.07 -4.05 -29.60
CA LEU A 113 -13.17 -4.19 -28.62
C LEU A 113 -14.47 -4.69 -29.25
N GLN A 114 -14.64 -4.51 -30.57
CA GLN A 114 -15.87 -4.84 -31.31
C GLN A 114 -17.15 -4.19 -30.73
N TRP A 115 -17.02 -3.12 -29.96
CA TRP A 115 -18.15 -2.40 -29.38
C TRP A 115 -18.87 -1.56 -30.44
N ARG A 116 -20.17 -1.79 -30.59
CA ARG A 116 -21.01 -1.04 -31.55
C ARG A 116 -21.12 0.43 -31.16
N ARG A 117 -21.22 1.33 -32.15
CA ARG A 117 -21.47 2.76 -31.92
C ARG A 117 -22.68 2.95 -31.00
N GLY A 118 -22.51 3.76 -29.97
CA GLY A 118 -23.55 4.06 -28.99
C GLY A 118 -23.90 2.94 -28.00
N SER A 119 -23.15 1.82 -27.98
CA SER A 119 -23.26 0.75 -26.96
C SER A 119 -22.35 0.96 -25.74
N TYR A 120 -21.65 2.10 -25.69
CA TYR A 120 -20.72 2.48 -24.64
C TYR A 120 -20.66 4.02 -24.57
N GLN A 121 -20.09 4.54 -23.48
CA GLN A 121 -19.79 5.96 -23.31
C GLN A 121 -18.27 6.18 -23.32
N GLN A 122 -17.88 7.40 -23.67
CA GLN A 122 -16.49 7.85 -23.63
C GLN A 122 -16.36 8.99 -22.63
N PHE A 123 -15.55 8.78 -21.61
CA PHE A 123 -15.22 9.77 -20.60
C PHE A 123 -13.82 10.34 -20.87
N GLU A 124 -13.72 11.66 -20.89
CA GLU A 124 -12.51 12.38 -21.21
C GLU A 124 -12.07 13.22 -20.01
N SER A 125 -10.88 12.93 -19.50
CA SER A 125 -10.17 13.71 -18.48
C SER A 125 -8.91 14.35 -19.09
N PRO A 126 -8.16 15.20 -18.38
CA PRO A 126 -6.91 15.76 -18.91
C PRO A 126 -5.91 14.70 -19.43
N HIS A 127 -5.74 13.59 -18.71
CA HIS A 127 -4.73 12.56 -19.00
C HIS A 127 -5.31 11.27 -19.59
N PHE A 128 -6.62 11.02 -19.48
CA PHE A 128 -7.23 9.74 -19.85
C PHE A 128 -8.41 9.87 -20.80
N THR A 129 -8.54 8.85 -21.64
CA THR A 129 -9.76 8.51 -22.39
C THR A 129 -10.26 7.16 -21.91
N ILE A 130 -11.46 7.13 -21.34
CA ILE A 130 -12.07 5.91 -20.78
C ILE A 130 -13.24 5.50 -21.67
N TYR A 131 -13.16 4.29 -22.22
CA TYR A 131 -14.26 3.64 -22.94
C TYR A 131 -15.01 2.78 -21.93
N SER A 132 -16.26 3.15 -21.60
CA SER A 132 -16.99 2.52 -20.50
C SER A 132 -18.35 1.98 -20.91
N ARG A 133 -18.65 0.78 -20.40
CA ARG A 133 -20.00 0.19 -20.33
C ARG A 133 -20.53 0.07 -18.91
N ALA A 134 -19.75 0.48 -17.92
CA ALA A 134 -20.19 0.63 -16.54
C ALA A 134 -21.16 1.80 -16.39
N SER A 135 -21.69 1.98 -15.18
CA SER A 135 -22.54 3.11 -14.85
C SER A 135 -21.80 4.45 -15.00
N ASP A 136 -22.53 5.54 -15.22
CA ASP A 136 -21.95 6.88 -15.27
C ASP A 136 -21.24 7.22 -13.96
N ALA A 137 -21.80 6.78 -12.82
CA ALA A 137 -21.22 7.00 -11.50
C ALA A 137 -19.88 6.29 -11.31
N ASP A 138 -19.81 4.99 -11.66
CA ASP A 138 -18.56 4.22 -11.59
C ASP A 138 -17.50 4.79 -12.53
N SER A 139 -17.91 5.17 -13.74
CA SER A 139 -17.01 5.72 -14.74
C SER A 139 -16.41 7.06 -14.31
N GLN A 140 -17.20 7.93 -13.67
CA GLN A 140 -16.70 9.18 -13.10
C GLN A 140 -15.77 8.93 -11.91
N ARG A 141 -16.13 8.01 -11.00
CA ARG A 141 -15.30 7.63 -9.84
C ARG A 141 -13.93 7.12 -10.30
N VAL A 142 -13.91 6.20 -11.26
CA VAL A 142 -12.68 5.68 -11.87
C VAL A 142 -11.89 6.81 -12.51
N ALA A 143 -12.51 7.68 -13.30
CA ALA A 143 -11.81 8.78 -13.97
C ALA A 143 -11.12 9.74 -12.99
N VAL A 144 -11.78 10.07 -11.88
CA VAL A 144 -11.23 10.92 -10.81
C VAL A 144 -10.04 10.25 -10.15
N ASP A 145 -10.15 8.98 -9.79
CA ASP A 145 -9.04 8.24 -9.16
C ASP A 145 -7.82 8.10 -10.08
N LEU A 146 -8.02 7.84 -11.38
CA LEU A 146 -6.92 7.75 -12.34
C LEU A 146 -6.12 9.07 -12.42
N GLU A 147 -6.82 10.22 -12.42
CA GLU A 147 -6.19 11.54 -12.42
C GLU A 147 -5.41 11.81 -11.12
N GLN A 148 -6.00 11.51 -9.97
CA GLN A 148 -5.34 11.71 -8.67
C GLN A 148 -4.13 10.79 -8.51
N CYS A 149 -4.25 9.53 -8.92
CA CYS A 149 -3.13 8.59 -8.94
C CYS A 149 -2.02 9.07 -9.89
N TYR A 150 -2.36 9.62 -11.05
CA TYR A 150 -1.39 10.23 -11.96
C TYR A 150 -0.63 11.37 -11.28
N TRP A 151 -1.31 12.30 -10.58
CA TRP A 151 -0.64 13.43 -9.91
C TRP A 151 0.29 12.99 -8.78
N VAL A 152 -0.10 11.96 -8.01
CA VAL A 152 0.78 11.39 -6.98
C VAL A 152 1.99 10.73 -7.62
N TRP A 153 1.77 9.96 -8.68
CA TRP A 153 2.84 9.28 -9.41
C TRP A 153 3.84 10.27 -10.01
N THR A 154 3.40 11.39 -10.61
CA THR A 154 4.32 12.39 -11.18
C THR A 154 5.14 13.11 -10.11
N GLN A 155 4.61 13.30 -8.90
CA GLN A 155 5.38 13.83 -7.77
C GLN A 155 6.41 12.81 -7.28
N MET A 156 6.04 11.53 -7.18
CA MET A 156 6.90 10.44 -6.70
C MET A 156 8.02 10.06 -7.67
N PHE A 157 7.73 10.07 -8.98
CA PHE A 157 8.66 9.64 -10.03
C PHE A 157 8.99 10.77 -11.01
N PHE A 158 9.05 12.01 -10.52
CA PHE A 158 9.37 13.19 -11.32
C PHE A 158 10.61 13.01 -12.23
N PRO A 159 11.73 12.40 -11.79
CA PRO A 159 12.90 12.20 -12.67
C PRO A 159 12.63 11.31 -13.88
N LEU A 160 11.65 10.41 -13.80
CA LEU A 160 11.28 9.46 -14.86
C LEU A 160 10.14 9.98 -15.75
N TRP A 161 9.33 10.89 -15.21
CA TRP A 161 8.15 11.44 -15.86
C TRP A 161 8.50 12.34 -17.06
N GLU A 162 7.87 12.13 -18.22
CA GLU A 162 8.17 12.87 -19.44
C GLU A 162 7.94 14.39 -19.34
N GLY A 163 7.04 14.80 -18.43
CA GLY A 163 6.68 16.20 -18.20
C GLY A 163 7.70 16.98 -17.37
N ASN A 164 8.71 16.32 -16.80
CA ASN A 164 9.73 17.00 -16.00
C ASN A 164 10.43 18.12 -16.78
N GLN A 165 10.67 17.93 -18.09
CA GLN A 165 11.30 18.93 -18.93
C GLN A 165 10.45 20.19 -19.10
N GLN A 166 9.12 20.05 -19.12
CA GLN A 166 8.21 21.21 -19.18
C GLN A 166 8.32 22.02 -17.89
N VAL A 167 8.45 21.36 -16.74
CA VAL A 167 8.67 22.01 -15.45
C VAL A 167 10.06 22.67 -15.42
N SER A 168 11.12 21.95 -15.80
CA SER A 168 12.48 22.49 -15.87
C SER A 168 12.55 23.77 -16.71
N LEU A 169 11.89 23.80 -17.86
CA LEU A 169 11.83 24.99 -18.72
C LEU A 169 10.99 26.12 -18.12
N ALA A 170 9.86 25.80 -17.49
CA ALA A 170 8.97 26.80 -16.89
C ALA A 170 9.56 27.45 -15.63
N PHE A 171 10.46 26.77 -14.93
CA PHE A 171 11.08 27.22 -13.68
C PHE A 171 12.59 27.48 -13.80
N ALA A 172 13.16 27.49 -15.01
CA ALA A 172 14.58 27.75 -15.22
C ALA A 172 15.06 29.11 -14.68
N ASP A 173 14.16 30.10 -14.64
CA ASP A 173 14.37 31.47 -14.17
C ASP A 173 13.75 31.75 -12.79
N TRP A 174 13.19 30.72 -12.13
CA TRP A 174 12.55 30.89 -10.83
C TRP A 174 13.57 30.95 -9.69
N HIS A 175 13.34 31.83 -8.71
CA HIS A 175 14.15 31.93 -7.50
C HIS A 175 13.28 31.62 -6.27
N PRO A 176 13.79 30.89 -5.25
CA PRO A 176 13.03 30.53 -4.06
C PRO A 176 12.41 31.71 -3.28
N ASP A 177 12.99 32.91 -3.40
CA ASP A 177 12.47 34.13 -2.75
C ASP A 177 11.23 34.71 -3.46
N THR A 178 10.89 34.21 -4.65
CA THR A 178 9.68 34.61 -5.40
C THR A 178 8.62 33.54 -5.26
N SER A 179 7.40 33.91 -4.86
CA SER A 179 6.31 32.93 -4.73
C SER A 179 6.03 32.25 -6.07
N VAL A 180 5.65 30.97 -6.05
CA VAL A 180 5.29 30.22 -7.27
C VAL A 180 4.12 30.89 -8.00
N ALA A 181 3.16 31.43 -7.26
CA ALA A 181 2.02 32.15 -7.83
C ALA A 181 2.46 33.40 -8.62
N ASP A 182 3.37 34.21 -8.07
CA ASP A 182 3.89 35.41 -8.74
C ASP A 182 4.71 35.07 -9.98
N HIS A 183 5.53 34.01 -9.89
CA HIS A 183 6.31 33.50 -11.01
C HIS A 183 5.42 33.08 -12.19
N LEU A 184 4.32 32.38 -11.89
CA LEU A 184 3.38 31.87 -12.90
C LEU A 184 2.32 32.89 -13.33
N ALA A 185 2.15 34.01 -12.62
CA ALA A 185 1.12 35.00 -12.94
C ALA A 185 1.22 35.53 -14.37
N LYS A 186 2.46 35.75 -14.84
CA LYS A 186 2.76 36.27 -16.17
C LYS A 186 2.95 35.19 -17.24
N LYS A 187 3.03 33.91 -16.86
CA LYS A 187 3.26 32.79 -17.79
C LYS A 187 1.93 32.17 -18.22
N THR A 188 1.74 31.94 -19.51
CA THR A 188 0.52 31.29 -20.06
C THR A 188 0.69 29.81 -20.34
N SER A 189 1.89 29.27 -20.13
CA SER A 189 2.20 27.85 -20.33
C SER A 189 1.40 26.96 -19.39
N ARG A 190 1.15 25.73 -19.83
CA ARG A 190 0.55 24.66 -19.04
C ARG A 190 1.24 23.35 -19.33
N LEU A 191 1.25 22.46 -18.34
CA LEU A 191 1.62 21.07 -18.52
C LEU A 191 0.62 20.43 -19.49
N SER A 192 1.18 19.72 -20.47
CA SER A 192 0.41 19.00 -21.46
C SER A 192 1.01 17.62 -21.67
N THR A 193 0.14 16.64 -21.90
CA THR A 193 0.54 15.32 -22.36
C THR A 193 0.46 15.24 -23.88
N ARG A 194 1.33 14.40 -24.46
CA ARG A 194 1.35 14.18 -25.91
C ARG A 194 0.13 13.38 -26.36
N THR A 195 -0.26 12.39 -25.59
CA THR A 195 -1.36 11.46 -25.87
C THR A 195 -2.06 11.10 -24.57
N LYS A 196 -3.40 11.08 -24.60
CA LYS A 196 -4.16 10.55 -23.47
C LYS A 196 -4.02 9.03 -23.40
N MET A 197 -3.87 8.53 -22.19
CA MET A 197 -3.82 7.10 -21.89
C MET A 197 -5.22 6.51 -22.00
N LYS A 198 -5.31 5.27 -22.51
CA LYS A 198 -6.59 4.61 -22.73
C LYS A 198 -6.91 3.67 -21.60
N VAL A 199 -8.17 3.69 -21.19
CA VAL A 199 -8.72 2.73 -20.23
C VAL A 199 -10.03 2.19 -20.78
N VAL A 200 -10.26 0.89 -20.57
CA VAL A 200 -11.55 0.24 -20.85
C VAL A 200 -12.15 -0.18 -19.52
N LEU A 201 -13.37 0.27 -19.27
CA LEU A 201 -14.14 -0.07 -18.07
C LEU A 201 -15.37 -0.90 -18.48
N PHE A 202 -15.27 -2.20 -18.27
CA PHE A 202 -16.37 -3.13 -18.48
C PHE A 202 -17.44 -2.97 -17.40
N ARG A 203 -18.68 -3.38 -17.72
CA ARG A 203 -19.80 -3.27 -16.78
C ARG A 203 -19.61 -4.14 -15.55
N ASP A 204 -19.05 -5.33 -15.73
CA ASP A 204 -18.89 -6.35 -14.70
C ASP A 204 -17.78 -7.35 -15.09
N TRP A 205 -17.39 -8.20 -14.13
CA TRP A 205 -16.37 -9.23 -14.34
C TRP A 205 -16.71 -10.20 -15.47
N ASN A 206 -18.00 -10.53 -15.66
CA ASN A 206 -18.41 -11.48 -16.71
C ASN A 206 -18.13 -10.90 -18.11
N GLU A 207 -18.43 -9.61 -18.32
CA GLU A 207 -18.13 -8.94 -19.58
C GLU A 207 -16.62 -8.84 -19.83
N TYR A 208 -15.84 -8.52 -18.78
CA TYR A 208 -14.37 -8.48 -18.84
C TYR A 208 -13.80 -9.84 -19.24
N ALA A 209 -14.18 -10.91 -18.54
CA ALA A 209 -13.71 -12.27 -18.82
C ALA A 209 -14.12 -12.73 -20.22
N ALA A 210 -15.37 -12.49 -20.63
CA ALA A 210 -15.86 -12.86 -21.95
C ALA A 210 -15.14 -12.11 -23.09
N THR A 211 -14.71 -10.87 -22.85
CA THR A 211 -14.04 -10.06 -23.88
C THR A 211 -12.56 -10.42 -24.03
N LEU A 212 -11.88 -10.75 -22.93
CA LEU A 212 -10.41 -10.87 -22.92
C LEU A 212 -9.90 -12.32 -22.88
N SER A 213 -10.71 -13.29 -22.45
CA SER A 213 -10.23 -14.68 -22.26
C SER A 213 -9.78 -15.38 -23.54
N GLU A 214 -10.35 -15.02 -24.70
CA GLU A 214 -9.92 -15.59 -26.00
C GLU A 214 -8.51 -15.16 -26.39
N SER A 215 -8.12 -13.91 -26.07
CA SER A 215 -6.81 -13.35 -26.43
C SER A 215 -5.78 -13.44 -25.31
N ILE A 216 -6.22 -13.55 -24.06
CA ILE A 216 -5.37 -13.56 -22.86
C ILE A 216 -5.81 -14.71 -21.96
N PRO A 217 -5.22 -15.91 -22.12
CA PRO A 217 -5.53 -17.06 -21.28
C PRO A 217 -5.25 -16.78 -19.80
N GLY A 218 -6.20 -17.10 -18.91
CA GLY A 218 -6.05 -16.94 -17.46
C GLY A 218 -6.47 -15.56 -16.92
N ILE A 219 -6.89 -14.64 -17.78
CA ILE A 219 -7.31 -13.28 -17.42
C ILE A 219 -8.48 -13.26 -16.44
N GLU A 220 -9.30 -14.32 -16.41
CA GLU A 220 -10.43 -14.50 -15.49
C GLU A 220 -9.99 -14.54 -14.02
N ARG A 221 -8.71 -14.82 -13.76
CA ARG A 221 -8.10 -14.80 -12.42
C ARG A 221 -7.56 -13.43 -12.02
N SER A 222 -7.53 -12.48 -12.95
CA SER A 222 -7.06 -11.12 -12.69
C SER A 222 -8.22 -10.18 -12.41
N THR A 223 -7.97 -9.20 -11.54
CA THR A 223 -8.94 -8.14 -11.21
C THR A 223 -8.73 -6.87 -12.05
N GLY A 224 -7.71 -6.87 -12.92
CA GLY A 224 -7.40 -5.83 -13.90
C GLY A 224 -6.23 -6.26 -14.79
N PHE A 225 -5.95 -5.53 -15.86
CA PHE A 225 -4.79 -5.83 -16.71
C PHE A 225 -4.35 -4.64 -17.54
N TYR A 226 -3.06 -4.32 -17.54
CA TYR A 226 -2.46 -3.44 -18.53
C TYR A 226 -1.89 -4.22 -19.73
N SER A 227 -2.32 -3.86 -20.94
CA SER A 227 -1.79 -4.41 -22.19
C SER A 227 -0.80 -3.43 -22.84
N ASP A 228 0.46 -3.83 -22.97
CA ASP A 228 1.46 -3.06 -23.70
C ASP A 228 1.17 -3.00 -25.21
N GLU A 229 0.65 -4.10 -25.77
CA GLU A 229 0.26 -4.18 -27.19
C GLU A 229 -0.82 -3.15 -27.53
N ASN A 230 -1.87 -3.07 -26.71
CA ASN A 230 -2.98 -2.15 -26.93
C ASN A 230 -2.77 -0.77 -26.31
N ARG A 231 -1.74 -0.61 -25.47
CA ARG A 231 -1.52 0.58 -24.63
C ARG A 231 -2.80 1.00 -23.91
N THR A 232 -3.38 0.03 -23.22
CA THR A 232 -4.71 0.15 -22.63
C THR A 232 -4.78 -0.65 -21.34
N THR A 233 -5.29 -0.01 -20.30
CA THR A 233 -5.64 -0.67 -19.04
C THR A 233 -7.09 -1.15 -19.11
N PHE A 234 -7.32 -2.38 -18.67
CA PHE A 234 -8.62 -3.05 -18.66
C PHE A 234 -9.08 -3.25 -17.22
N LEU A 235 -10.26 -2.74 -16.93
CA LEU A 235 -10.90 -2.75 -15.60
C LEU A 235 -12.37 -3.11 -15.76
N PHE A 236 -13.03 -3.51 -14.69
CA PHE A 236 -14.47 -3.72 -14.66
C PHE A 236 -15.09 -3.08 -13.42
N ALA A 237 -16.36 -2.70 -13.47
CA ALA A 237 -17.09 -2.24 -12.28
C ALA A 237 -17.65 -3.44 -11.48
N GLY A 238 -17.87 -3.28 -10.17
CA GLY A 238 -18.52 -4.28 -9.33
C GLY A 238 -17.73 -4.68 -8.08
N HIS A 239 -18.16 -5.76 -7.42
CA HIS A 239 -17.78 -6.07 -6.04
C HIS A 239 -16.29 -6.36 -5.82
N ASP A 240 -15.61 -6.91 -6.85
CA ASP A 240 -14.19 -7.25 -6.78
C ASP A 240 -13.26 -6.16 -7.35
N GLU A 241 -13.82 -5.08 -7.93
CA GLU A 241 -12.99 -3.94 -8.34
C GLU A 241 -12.58 -3.13 -7.11
N THR A 242 -11.30 -3.20 -6.78
CA THR A 242 -10.72 -2.36 -5.72
C THR A 242 -9.89 -1.25 -6.32
N GLU A 243 -9.83 -0.12 -5.61
CA GLU A 243 -8.94 0.98 -5.97
C GLU A 243 -7.47 0.53 -6.01
N ALA A 244 -7.10 -0.39 -5.12
CA ALA A 244 -5.77 -1.01 -5.08
C ALA A 244 -5.43 -1.68 -6.42
N THR A 245 -6.25 -2.61 -6.90
CA THR A 245 -6.03 -3.27 -8.21
C THR A 245 -5.94 -2.25 -9.35
N ARG A 246 -6.86 -1.28 -9.38
CA ARG A 246 -6.86 -0.26 -10.43
C ARG A 246 -5.56 0.54 -10.46
N ARG A 247 -5.05 0.94 -9.29
CA ARG A 247 -3.80 1.68 -9.14
C ARG A 247 -2.57 0.82 -9.43
N HIS A 248 -2.62 -0.47 -9.15
CA HIS A 248 -1.60 -1.45 -9.55
C HIS A 248 -1.42 -1.44 -11.08
N GLU A 249 -2.51 -1.68 -11.82
CA GLU A 249 -2.46 -1.72 -13.29
C GLU A 249 -2.14 -0.36 -13.91
N LEU A 250 -2.68 0.72 -13.34
CA LEU A 250 -2.35 2.07 -13.78
C LEU A 250 -0.86 2.34 -13.59
N THR A 251 -0.22 1.87 -12.53
CA THR A 251 1.21 2.09 -12.29
C THR A 251 2.06 1.52 -13.43
N HIS A 252 1.73 0.30 -13.90
CA HIS A 252 2.37 -0.29 -15.10
C HIS A 252 2.18 0.61 -16.32
N GLN A 253 0.95 1.07 -16.56
CA GLN A 253 0.65 1.99 -17.67
C GLN A 253 1.44 3.30 -17.57
N LEU A 254 1.54 3.91 -16.40
CA LEU A 254 2.23 5.18 -16.19
C LEU A 254 3.72 5.07 -16.51
N PHE A 255 4.39 4.01 -16.06
CA PHE A 255 5.79 3.80 -16.42
C PHE A 255 6.00 3.59 -17.92
N ARG A 256 5.04 2.95 -18.60
CA ARG A 256 5.13 2.70 -20.05
C ARG A 256 4.78 3.92 -20.90
N GLU A 257 3.80 4.72 -20.47
CA GLU A 257 3.18 5.73 -21.31
C GLU A 257 3.44 7.17 -20.88
N ALA A 258 3.68 7.42 -19.59
CA ALA A 258 3.97 8.74 -19.02
C ALA A 258 5.49 8.99 -18.83
N THR A 259 6.33 8.11 -19.36
CA THR A 259 7.79 8.27 -19.39
C THR A 259 8.30 8.40 -20.82
N ARG A 260 9.56 8.82 -20.97
CA ARG A 260 10.26 8.77 -22.26
C ARG A 260 10.96 7.43 -22.50
N SER A 261 10.31 6.33 -22.09
CA SER A 261 10.85 4.98 -22.30
C SER A 261 11.22 4.78 -23.78
N THR A 262 12.47 4.40 -24.01
CA THR A 262 12.97 4.07 -25.35
C THR A 262 12.76 2.60 -25.71
N ARG A 263 12.48 1.74 -24.72
CA ARG A 263 12.19 0.31 -24.92
C ARG A 263 10.82 0.11 -25.54
N SER A 264 10.84 -0.39 -26.78
CA SER A 264 9.74 -0.60 -27.72
C SER A 264 8.61 0.43 -27.62
N ARG A 265 8.83 1.59 -28.27
CA ARG A 265 7.78 2.49 -28.77
C ARG A 265 7.24 2.06 -30.15
N THR A 266 7.29 0.75 -30.47
CA THR A 266 7.25 0.07 -31.79
C THR A 266 8.62 -0.47 -32.18
N SER A 267 9.02 -1.61 -31.64
CA SER A 267 10.18 -2.31 -32.20
C SER A 267 9.79 -3.06 -33.47
N ARG A 268 10.36 -2.63 -34.61
CA ARG A 268 10.38 -3.40 -35.86
C ARG A 268 11.42 -4.54 -35.83
N SER A 269 12.26 -4.64 -34.81
CA SER A 269 13.15 -5.80 -34.59
C SER A 269 12.66 -6.61 -33.39
N GLY A 270 12.45 -7.90 -33.55
CA GLY A 270 11.98 -8.80 -32.47
C GLY A 270 12.95 -8.99 -31.29
N SER A 271 13.81 -8.02 -30.99
CA SER A 271 14.88 -8.07 -29.99
C SER A 271 14.63 -7.20 -28.75
N ASP A 272 13.64 -6.30 -28.77
CA ASP A 272 13.39 -5.35 -27.67
C ASP A 272 12.27 -5.90 -26.78
N LYS A 273 12.63 -6.41 -25.60
CA LYS A 273 11.72 -7.07 -24.65
C LYS A 273 11.09 -6.08 -23.68
N MET A 274 9.93 -6.44 -23.13
CA MET A 274 9.25 -5.63 -22.12
C MET A 274 10.12 -5.48 -20.85
N PRO A 275 10.03 -4.34 -20.14
CA PRO A 275 10.65 -4.20 -18.83
C PRO A 275 10.25 -5.37 -17.91
N GLY A 276 11.22 -5.97 -17.21
CA GLY A 276 10.97 -7.11 -16.32
C GLY A 276 10.87 -8.47 -17.01
N GLU A 277 10.94 -8.55 -18.35
CA GLU A 277 10.80 -9.84 -19.04
C GLU A 277 11.99 -10.78 -18.75
N ASP A 278 13.20 -10.23 -18.74
CA ASP A 278 14.44 -11.01 -18.54
C ASP A 278 14.98 -10.95 -17.11
N ALA A 279 14.84 -9.81 -16.43
CA ALA A 279 15.31 -9.55 -15.07
C ALA A 279 14.60 -8.33 -14.48
N GLY A 280 14.64 -8.18 -13.14
CA GLY A 280 14.10 -7.03 -12.43
C GLY A 280 12.58 -6.99 -12.33
N PHE A 281 11.90 -8.14 -12.54
CA PHE A 281 10.44 -8.24 -12.45
C PHE A 281 9.91 -7.84 -11.06
N TRP A 282 10.65 -8.21 -10.00
CA TRP A 282 10.32 -7.87 -8.62
C TRP A 282 10.09 -6.37 -8.40
N LEU A 283 10.86 -5.51 -9.07
CA LEU A 283 10.81 -4.07 -8.84
C LEU A 283 9.57 -3.45 -9.49
N ILE A 284 9.19 -3.96 -10.66
CA ILE A 284 8.00 -3.52 -11.39
C ILE A 284 6.74 -3.88 -10.59
N GLU A 285 6.64 -5.14 -10.18
CA GLU A 285 5.52 -5.63 -9.39
C GLU A 285 5.52 -5.05 -7.96
N GLY A 286 6.71 -4.88 -7.38
CA GLY A 286 6.89 -4.30 -6.05
C GLY A 286 6.41 -2.86 -5.98
N ILE A 287 6.67 -2.05 -7.02
CA ILE A 287 6.17 -0.67 -7.09
C ILE A 287 4.67 -0.62 -7.39
N ALA A 288 4.16 -1.48 -8.27
CA ALA A 288 2.72 -1.56 -8.48
C ALA A 288 1.99 -1.96 -7.19
N GLY A 289 2.53 -2.94 -6.44
CA GLY A 289 2.06 -3.33 -5.12
C GLY A 289 2.23 -2.25 -4.05
N TYR A 290 3.28 -1.43 -4.13
CA TYR A 290 3.44 -0.23 -3.30
C TYR A 290 2.31 0.79 -3.58
N PHE A 291 1.92 1.00 -4.83
CA PHE A 291 0.84 1.92 -5.20
C PHE A 291 -0.56 1.46 -4.78
N GLU A 292 -0.74 0.18 -4.46
CA GLU A 292 -1.98 -0.30 -3.83
C GLU A 292 -2.23 0.34 -2.45
N SER A 293 -1.18 0.88 -1.80
CA SER A 293 -1.27 1.56 -0.50
C SER A 293 -1.71 3.03 -0.58
N LEU A 294 -1.94 3.57 -1.79
CA LEU A 294 -2.37 4.95 -1.95
C LEU A 294 -3.67 5.22 -1.17
N GLN A 295 -3.68 6.24 -0.33
CA GLN A 295 -4.87 6.75 0.34
C GLN A 295 -5.08 8.19 -0.10
N LEU A 296 -6.29 8.50 -0.55
CA LEU A 296 -6.68 9.84 -1.00
C LEU A 296 -7.52 10.49 0.10
N HIS A 297 -7.05 11.64 0.60
CA HIS A 297 -7.75 12.49 1.54
C HIS A 297 -8.19 13.79 0.86
N PRO A 298 -9.07 14.60 1.48
CA PRO A 298 -9.61 15.80 0.83
C PRO A 298 -8.54 16.84 0.42
N SER A 299 -7.44 16.94 1.18
CA SER A 299 -6.38 17.93 0.92
C SER A 299 -5.04 17.33 0.48
N HIS A 300 -4.83 16.04 0.66
CA HIS A 300 -3.54 15.37 0.48
C HIS A 300 -3.74 13.90 0.15
N ALA A 301 -2.68 13.26 -0.32
CA ALA A 301 -2.62 11.82 -0.51
C ALA A 301 -1.47 11.25 0.31
N THR A 302 -1.56 9.99 0.68
CA THR A 302 -0.46 9.27 1.30
C THR A 302 -0.19 7.95 0.60
N LEU A 303 1.07 7.57 0.51
CA LEU A 303 1.54 6.38 -0.19
C LEU A 303 2.59 5.67 0.67
N GLY A 304 2.56 4.35 0.72
CA GLY A 304 3.43 3.56 1.58
C GLY A 304 2.88 3.42 3.00
N GLY A 305 3.78 3.33 3.97
CA GLY A 305 3.44 3.25 5.39
C GLY A 305 3.26 1.83 5.93
N TRP A 306 3.41 1.71 7.25
CA TRP A 306 3.39 0.44 7.97
C TRP A 306 2.04 -0.28 7.92
N ASP A 307 0.95 0.44 7.69
CA ASP A 307 -0.43 -0.03 7.58
C ASP A 307 -0.80 -0.52 6.17
N ALA A 308 0.12 -0.42 5.19
CA ALA A 308 -0.10 -0.93 3.85
C ALA A 308 -0.48 -2.42 3.84
N SER A 309 -1.58 -2.77 3.17
CA SER A 309 -2.17 -4.12 3.20
C SER A 309 -1.21 -5.22 2.75
N ARG A 310 -0.39 -4.96 1.72
CA ARG A 310 0.59 -5.93 1.21
C ARG A 310 1.77 -6.11 2.17
N LEU A 311 2.14 -5.06 2.90
CA LEU A 311 3.24 -5.08 3.85
C LEU A 311 2.91 -5.93 5.09
N GLN A 312 1.62 -6.08 5.45
CA GLN A 312 1.18 -6.93 6.57
C GLN A 312 1.64 -8.39 6.40
N TYR A 313 1.55 -8.94 5.18
CA TYR A 313 1.99 -10.30 4.90
C TYR A 313 3.50 -10.45 4.96
N ALA A 314 4.24 -9.46 4.46
CA ALA A 314 5.69 -9.45 4.56
C ALA A 314 6.16 -9.35 6.01
N ARG A 315 5.48 -8.53 6.82
CA ARG A 315 5.72 -8.42 8.27
C ARG A 315 5.51 -9.75 8.96
N TYR A 316 4.37 -10.40 8.74
CA TYR A 316 4.11 -11.72 9.30
C TYR A 316 5.21 -12.74 8.92
N ARG A 317 5.51 -12.87 7.61
CA ARG A 317 6.54 -13.80 7.12
C ARG A 317 7.91 -13.56 7.73
N THR A 318 8.32 -12.29 7.82
CA THR A 318 9.66 -11.91 8.28
C THR A 318 9.80 -11.96 9.80
N LEU A 319 8.83 -11.38 10.52
CA LEU A 319 8.91 -11.23 11.97
C LEU A 319 8.50 -12.50 12.71
N VAL A 320 7.50 -13.22 12.21
CA VAL A 320 6.96 -14.46 12.80
C VAL A 320 7.56 -15.69 12.14
N GLY A 321 7.46 -15.78 10.82
CA GLY A 321 7.92 -16.93 10.05
C GLY A 321 9.45 -17.08 9.96
N GLY A 322 10.21 -16.01 10.29
CA GLY A 322 11.66 -15.98 10.11
C GLY A 322 12.09 -16.10 8.65
N ASP A 323 11.17 -15.87 7.71
CA ASP A 323 11.39 -16.00 6.27
C ASP A 323 11.96 -14.68 5.72
N PHE A 324 13.01 -14.77 4.91
CA PHE A 324 13.62 -13.63 4.23
C PHE A 324 14.12 -14.06 2.86
N MET A 325 13.80 -13.28 1.83
CA MET A 325 14.32 -13.43 0.48
C MET A 325 15.22 -12.24 0.16
N PRO A 326 16.53 -12.42 -0.08
CA PRO A 326 17.44 -11.31 -0.38
C PRO A 326 17.18 -10.74 -1.77
N LEU A 327 17.55 -9.47 -2.00
CA LEU A 327 17.47 -8.84 -3.32
C LEU A 327 18.23 -9.63 -4.40
N SER A 328 19.36 -10.25 -4.06
CA SER A 328 20.13 -11.07 -5.00
C SER A 328 19.39 -12.32 -5.51
N GLU A 329 18.33 -12.77 -4.82
CA GLU A 329 17.41 -13.81 -5.32
C GLU A 329 16.33 -13.21 -6.24
N LEU A 330 15.87 -11.99 -5.95
CA LEU A 330 14.78 -11.32 -6.66
C LEU A 330 15.23 -10.66 -7.99
N GLU A 331 16.37 -9.98 -7.97
CA GLU A 331 16.87 -9.15 -9.08
C GLU A 331 17.06 -9.91 -10.40
N PRO A 332 17.66 -11.12 -10.41
CA PRO A 332 17.94 -11.81 -11.67
C PRO A 332 16.69 -12.36 -12.36
N GLU A 333 15.58 -12.52 -11.65
CA GLU A 333 14.39 -13.17 -12.19
C GLU A 333 13.58 -12.24 -13.10
N GLY A 334 13.32 -12.74 -14.31
CA GLY A 334 12.34 -12.18 -15.24
C GLY A 334 10.93 -12.71 -14.99
N ARG A 335 9.94 -12.08 -15.63
CA ARG A 335 8.50 -12.35 -15.46
C ARG A 335 8.15 -13.84 -15.53
N LEU A 336 8.59 -14.54 -16.58
CA LEU A 336 8.24 -15.96 -16.76
C LEU A 336 8.83 -16.86 -15.67
N GLN A 337 10.05 -16.56 -15.20
CA GLN A 337 10.70 -17.33 -14.14
C GLN A 337 9.95 -17.14 -12.82
N ALA A 338 9.66 -15.89 -12.46
CA ALA A 338 8.89 -15.56 -11.26
C ALA A 338 7.49 -16.21 -11.28
N GLN A 339 6.75 -16.10 -12.39
CA GLN A 339 5.40 -16.66 -12.53
C GLN A 339 5.34 -18.20 -12.45
N GLN A 340 6.46 -18.90 -12.71
CA GLN A 340 6.55 -20.35 -12.60
C GLN A 340 6.94 -20.83 -11.20
N ARG A 341 7.22 -19.93 -10.25
CA ARG A 341 7.57 -20.28 -8.88
C ARG A 341 6.40 -20.95 -8.16
N THR A 342 6.71 -22.00 -7.40
CA THR A 342 5.74 -22.66 -6.51
C THR A 342 5.44 -21.84 -5.26
N ASP A 343 6.34 -20.92 -4.90
CA ASP A 343 6.24 -20.01 -3.75
C ASP A 343 5.93 -18.55 -4.18
N LEU A 344 5.16 -18.35 -5.25
CA LEU A 344 4.87 -17.03 -5.82
C LEU A 344 4.39 -15.98 -4.79
N ALA A 345 3.56 -16.37 -3.82
CA ALA A 345 3.11 -15.49 -2.75
C ALA A 345 4.26 -15.01 -1.83
N ARG A 346 5.28 -15.85 -1.62
CA ARG A 346 6.52 -15.50 -0.90
C ARG A 346 7.34 -14.50 -1.72
N TYR A 347 7.50 -14.75 -3.01
CA TYR A 347 8.19 -13.84 -3.93
C TYR A 347 7.60 -12.42 -3.89
N TYR A 348 6.28 -12.30 -4.09
CA TYR A 348 5.60 -11.00 -4.08
C TYR A 348 5.69 -10.29 -2.72
N ALA A 349 5.54 -11.02 -1.62
CA ALA A 349 5.64 -10.43 -0.28
C ALA A 349 7.01 -9.77 -0.05
N HIS A 350 8.10 -10.44 -0.43
CA HIS A 350 9.45 -9.90 -0.28
C HIS A 350 9.78 -8.82 -1.30
N ALA A 351 9.33 -8.96 -2.55
CA ALA A 351 9.47 -7.91 -3.56
C ALA A 351 8.86 -6.58 -3.07
N ILE A 352 7.63 -6.63 -2.57
CA ILE A 352 6.93 -5.45 -2.02
C ILE A 352 7.64 -4.93 -0.77
N ALA A 353 8.10 -5.80 0.13
CA ALA A 353 8.82 -5.39 1.35
C ALA A 353 10.12 -4.63 1.03
N HIS A 354 10.92 -5.14 0.10
CA HIS A 354 12.12 -4.45 -0.37
C HIS A 354 11.79 -3.12 -1.05
N THR A 355 10.75 -3.07 -1.88
CA THR A 355 10.31 -1.81 -2.47
C THR A 355 9.93 -0.78 -1.41
N HIS A 356 9.10 -1.14 -0.43
CA HIS A 356 8.78 -0.25 0.69
C HIS A 356 10.02 0.17 1.46
N GLN A 357 10.93 -0.75 1.80
CA GLN A 357 12.15 -0.42 2.54
C GLN A 357 13.02 0.59 1.79
N LEU A 358 13.15 0.44 0.47
CA LEU A 358 13.99 1.31 -0.34
C LEU A 358 13.35 2.67 -0.61
N LEU A 359 12.02 2.76 -0.62
CA LEU A 359 11.28 4.01 -0.84
C LEU A 359 10.96 4.79 0.43
N ASP A 360 10.68 4.10 1.53
CA ASP A 360 10.18 4.65 2.80
C ASP A 360 11.19 4.54 3.96
N GLY A 361 12.29 3.80 3.79
CA GLY A 361 13.28 3.55 4.86
C GLY A 361 14.19 4.73 5.21
N GLY A 362 13.83 5.95 4.82
CA GLY A 362 14.56 7.18 5.18
C GLY A 362 15.92 7.36 4.53
N SER A 363 16.25 6.64 3.44
CA SER A 363 17.50 6.82 2.70
C SER A 363 17.25 7.46 1.33
N VAL A 364 17.81 8.65 1.11
CA VAL A 364 17.79 9.34 -0.19
C VAL A 364 18.48 8.49 -1.26
N ASP A 365 19.61 7.89 -0.92
CA ASP A 365 20.38 7.08 -1.87
C ASP A 365 19.61 5.82 -2.28
N ASN A 366 18.91 5.15 -1.35
CA ASN A 366 18.07 4.01 -1.69
C ASN A 366 16.98 4.38 -2.70
N ARG A 367 16.35 5.55 -2.52
CA ARG A 367 15.32 6.04 -3.43
C ARG A 367 15.91 6.44 -4.79
N LYS A 368 17.08 7.11 -4.83
CA LYS A 368 17.80 7.38 -6.10
C LYS A 368 18.19 6.09 -6.81
N TRP A 369 18.62 5.07 -6.08
CA TRP A 369 18.97 3.76 -6.61
C TRP A 369 17.75 3.09 -7.27
N ILE A 370 16.57 3.14 -6.63
CA ILE A 370 15.31 2.68 -7.24
C ILE A 370 15.03 3.41 -8.56
N TYR A 371 15.17 4.74 -8.60
CA TYR A 371 14.95 5.49 -9.84
C TYR A 371 15.97 5.15 -10.92
N HIS A 372 17.23 4.92 -10.55
CA HIS A 372 18.25 4.48 -11.47
C HIS A 372 17.91 3.10 -12.06
N ARG A 373 17.56 2.12 -11.22
CA ARG A 373 17.13 0.78 -11.67
C ARG A 373 15.91 0.83 -12.58
N LEU A 374 14.91 1.63 -12.26
CA LEU A 374 13.76 1.85 -13.14
C LEU A 374 14.18 2.48 -14.47
N ALA A 375 15.08 3.45 -14.44
CA ALA A 375 15.59 4.07 -15.65
C ALA A 375 16.29 3.04 -16.55
N GLU A 376 17.10 2.14 -15.99
CA GLU A 376 17.72 1.04 -16.71
C GLU A 376 16.67 0.08 -17.30
N LEU A 377 15.66 -0.31 -16.51
CA LEU A 377 14.60 -1.22 -16.94
C LEU A 377 13.72 -0.65 -18.05
N TYR A 378 13.46 0.65 -18.04
CA TYR A 378 12.61 1.32 -19.01
C TYR A 378 13.39 2.03 -20.13
N GLY A 379 14.72 2.02 -20.10
CA GLY A 379 15.56 2.73 -21.07
C GLY A 379 15.33 4.25 -21.03
N ILE A 380 15.24 4.82 -19.83
CA ILE A 380 15.06 6.25 -19.58
C ILE A 380 16.40 6.83 -19.15
N GLN A 381 16.69 8.08 -19.54
CA GLN A 381 17.86 8.78 -19.04
C GLN A 381 17.57 9.41 -17.67
N THR A 382 18.42 9.17 -16.68
CA THR A 382 18.36 9.82 -15.36
C THR A 382 19.74 10.31 -14.91
N PRO A 383 19.81 11.31 -14.01
CA PRO A 383 21.06 11.83 -13.48
C PRO A 383 21.70 10.95 -12.39
N TYR A 384 21.11 9.79 -12.06
CA TYR A 384 21.45 8.99 -10.87
C TYR A 384 22.33 7.77 -11.18
N ALA A 385 23.22 7.85 -12.17
CA ALA A 385 24.01 6.70 -12.61
C ALA A 385 25.05 6.20 -11.58
N ASP A 386 25.49 7.05 -10.65
CA ASP A 386 26.59 6.76 -9.71
C ASP A 386 26.11 6.57 -8.26
N VAL A 387 24.90 6.05 -8.05
CA VAL A 387 24.34 5.83 -6.70
C VAL A 387 24.81 4.49 -6.13
N PRO A 388 25.27 4.42 -4.88
CA PRO A 388 25.71 3.16 -4.26
C PRO A 388 24.57 2.16 -4.11
N ASP A 389 24.91 0.87 -4.12
CA ASP A 389 23.95 -0.19 -3.84
C ASP A 389 23.40 -0.11 -2.40
N PRO A 390 22.11 -0.40 -2.20
CA PRO A 390 21.51 -0.32 -0.88
C PRO A 390 22.03 -1.42 0.05
N ILE A 391 22.25 -1.07 1.32
CA ILE A 391 22.54 -2.05 2.37
C ILE A 391 21.23 -2.76 2.73
N THR A 392 21.05 -3.97 2.20
CA THR A 392 19.89 -4.82 2.50
C THR A 392 20.28 -6.04 3.32
N GLY A 393 19.31 -6.62 4.02
CA GLY A 393 19.51 -7.82 4.80
C GLY A 393 18.41 -8.05 5.82
N VAL A 394 18.48 -9.18 6.52
CA VAL A 394 17.47 -9.58 7.50
C VAL A 394 17.28 -8.52 8.59
N GLN A 395 18.37 -8.03 9.20
CA GLN A 395 18.28 -7.08 10.31
C GLN A 395 17.71 -5.72 9.87
N PRO A 396 18.21 -5.07 8.80
CA PRO A 396 17.57 -3.86 8.27
C PRO A 396 16.09 -4.06 7.95
N MET A 397 15.71 -5.19 7.33
CA MET A 397 14.31 -5.47 7.00
C MET A 397 13.44 -5.66 8.25
N ARG A 398 13.94 -6.37 9.26
CA ARG A 398 13.24 -6.51 10.54
C ARG A 398 13.03 -5.15 11.20
N SER A 399 14.07 -4.33 11.31
CA SER A 399 13.95 -2.98 11.85
C SER A 399 12.93 -2.14 11.09
N PHE A 400 12.91 -2.25 9.75
CA PHE A 400 11.95 -1.57 8.87
C PHE A 400 10.49 -1.98 9.12
N LEU A 401 10.24 -3.25 9.42
CA LEU A 401 8.91 -3.80 9.61
C LEU A 401 8.40 -3.67 11.06
N THR A 402 9.28 -3.50 12.03
CA THR A 402 8.94 -3.32 13.46
C THR A 402 8.33 -1.94 13.70
N VAL A 403 7.13 -1.92 14.26
CA VAL A 403 6.36 -0.71 14.59
C VAL A 403 6.38 -0.47 16.10
N ASN A 404 6.42 0.78 16.56
CA ASN A 404 6.29 1.12 17.98
C ASN A 404 5.12 2.07 18.26
N ASP A 405 4.85 2.36 19.53
CA ASP A 405 3.75 3.26 19.94
C ASP A 405 3.82 4.68 19.34
N ASN A 406 5.00 5.22 19.08
CA ASN A 406 5.13 6.54 18.45
C ASN A 406 4.69 6.48 16.98
N ASP A 407 4.99 5.40 16.27
CA ASP A 407 4.52 5.19 14.90
C ASP A 407 2.99 5.12 14.85
N LEU A 408 2.38 4.39 15.80
CA LEU A 408 0.93 4.27 15.93
C LEU A 408 0.25 5.61 16.25
N LYS A 409 0.83 6.43 17.13
CA LYS A 409 0.28 7.74 17.51
C LYS A 409 0.44 8.78 16.42
N ARG A 410 1.60 8.77 15.75
CA ARG A 410 1.89 9.65 14.62
C ARG A 410 0.97 9.36 13.45
N ASN A 411 0.63 8.09 13.26
CA ASN A 411 -0.06 7.63 12.07
C ASN A 411 -1.03 6.49 12.37
N PRO A 412 -2.20 6.78 12.97
CA PRO A 412 -3.16 5.74 13.32
C PRO A 412 -3.75 5.08 12.06
N PRO A 413 -4.16 3.81 12.14
CA PRO A 413 -4.79 3.11 11.02
C PRO A 413 -6.14 3.73 10.65
N ASP A 414 -6.55 3.55 9.40
CA ASP A 414 -7.85 4.01 8.89
C ASP A 414 -8.99 3.07 9.33
N PRO A 415 -10.21 3.55 9.63
CA PRO A 415 -11.36 2.69 9.91
C PRO A 415 -11.67 1.64 8.83
N ALA A 416 -11.27 1.86 7.57
CA ALA A 416 -11.38 0.91 6.47
C ALA A 416 -10.24 -0.12 6.43
N THR A 417 -9.31 -0.13 7.40
CA THR A 417 -8.27 -1.14 7.49
C THR A 417 -8.89 -2.54 7.67
N LYS A 418 -8.56 -3.43 6.73
CA LYS A 418 -9.03 -4.83 6.72
C LYS A 418 -8.04 -5.80 7.35
N ARG A 419 -6.74 -5.52 7.22
CA ARG A 419 -5.66 -6.42 7.62
C ARG A 419 -4.67 -5.67 8.45
N LEU A 420 -4.38 -6.19 9.63
CA LEU A 420 -3.45 -5.57 10.56
C LEU A 420 -2.59 -6.61 11.25
N CYS A 421 -1.32 -6.67 10.85
CA CYS A 421 -0.30 -7.44 11.51
C CYS A 421 0.67 -6.48 12.20
N LEU A 422 0.76 -6.62 13.52
CA LEU A 422 1.73 -5.96 14.38
C LEU A 422 2.50 -7.00 15.21
N SER A 423 2.57 -8.25 14.74
CA SER A 423 3.26 -9.29 15.50
C SER A 423 4.74 -8.98 15.67
N SER A 424 5.27 -9.30 16.85
CA SER A 424 6.68 -9.09 17.24
C SER A 424 7.14 -7.64 17.03
N CYS A 425 6.22 -6.69 17.22
CA CYS A 425 6.49 -5.26 17.22
C CYS A 425 6.76 -4.77 18.65
N GLU A 426 6.90 -3.46 18.81
CA GLU A 426 7.12 -2.77 20.09
C GLU A 426 5.86 -1.98 20.47
N VAL A 427 4.70 -2.64 20.36
CA VAL A 427 3.38 -2.03 20.55
C VAL A 427 2.83 -2.35 21.94
N THR A 428 2.24 -1.36 22.58
CA THR A 428 1.58 -1.47 23.88
C THR A 428 0.12 -1.03 23.83
N ALA A 429 -0.62 -1.26 24.91
CA ALA A 429 -1.97 -0.72 25.07
C ALA A 429 -2.04 0.82 24.90
N ASP A 430 -0.99 1.55 25.27
CA ASP A 430 -0.93 3.01 25.15
C ASP A 430 -0.81 3.46 23.68
N GLY A 431 0.01 2.77 22.87
CA GLY A 431 0.07 2.98 21.43
C GLY A 431 -1.25 2.65 20.73
N MET A 432 -1.86 1.52 21.08
CA MET A 432 -3.17 1.13 20.54
C MET A 432 -4.30 2.10 20.94
N GLY A 433 -4.12 2.88 22.00
CA GLY A 433 -5.06 3.93 22.41
C GLY A 433 -5.26 5.04 21.36
N SER A 434 -4.38 5.16 20.36
CA SER A 434 -4.57 6.09 19.23
C SER A 434 -5.49 5.55 18.13
N PHE A 435 -5.85 4.26 18.17
CA PHE A 435 -6.58 3.64 17.08
C PHE A 435 -8.05 4.08 17.09
N PRO A 436 -8.63 4.35 15.90
CA PRO A 436 -10.07 4.34 15.79
C PRO A 436 -10.60 2.90 15.93
N LYS A 437 -11.92 2.76 16.01
CA LYS A 437 -12.55 1.44 15.81
C LYS A 437 -12.28 0.97 14.39
N LEU A 438 -12.02 -0.32 14.22
CA LEU A 438 -11.67 -0.93 12.94
C LEU A 438 -12.74 -1.96 12.53
N PRO A 439 -13.91 -1.52 12.04
CA PRO A 439 -15.05 -2.40 11.75
C PRO A 439 -14.83 -3.33 10.55
N GLU A 440 -13.87 -3.00 9.68
CA GLU A 440 -13.62 -3.78 8.45
C GLU A 440 -12.56 -4.88 8.61
N LEU A 441 -11.98 -5.07 9.81
CA LEU A 441 -10.94 -6.07 10.03
C LEU A 441 -11.42 -7.49 9.70
N ASP A 442 -10.73 -8.12 8.75
CA ASP A 442 -10.79 -9.54 8.44
C ASP A 442 -9.63 -10.33 9.06
N TRP A 443 -8.51 -9.66 9.35
CA TRP A 443 -7.32 -10.26 9.98
C TRP A 443 -6.68 -9.28 10.97
N LEU A 444 -6.50 -9.74 12.21
CA LEU A 444 -5.72 -9.06 13.25
C LEU A 444 -4.68 -10.01 13.87
N ASP A 445 -3.42 -9.62 13.83
CA ASP A 445 -2.33 -10.33 14.50
C ASP A 445 -1.54 -9.36 15.39
N LEU A 446 -1.66 -9.53 16.70
CA LEU A 446 -0.96 -8.78 17.73
C LEU A 446 0.06 -9.65 18.49
N SER A 447 0.38 -10.82 17.95
CA SER A 447 1.20 -11.83 18.62
C SER A 447 2.51 -11.26 19.12
N ARG A 448 2.93 -11.64 20.33
CA ARG A 448 4.22 -11.31 20.95
C ARG A 448 4.37 -9.83 21.34
N ASN A 449 3.27 -9.10 21.43
CA ASN A 449 3.21 -7.79 22.10
C ASN A 449 2.71 -7.96 23.55
N ARG A 450 3.61 -8.30 24.47
CA ARG A 450 3.27 -8.67 25.87
C ARG A 450 2.60 -7.55 26.69
N GLN A 451 2.58 -6.32 26.18
CA GLN A 451 1.99 -5.15 26.86
C GLN A 451 0.62 -4.77 26.28
N VAL A 452 0.08 -5.56 25.34
CA VAL A 452 -1.27 -5.42 24.81
C VAL A 452 -2.23 -6.27 25.64
N ASP A 453 -3.22 -5.64 26.25
CA ASP A 453 -4.23 -6.28 27.10
C ASP A 453 -5.61 -6.38 26.43
N SER A 454 -6.57 -7.01 27.12
CA SER A 454 -7.93 -7.18 26.60
C SER A 454 -8.64 -5.85 26.35
N ASP A 455 -8.37 -4.81 27.14
CA ASP A 455 -9.07 -3.52 27.01
C ASP A 455 -8.61 -2.80 25.74
N ALA A 456 -7.30 -2.83 25.44
CA ALA A 456 -6.75 -2.33 24.19
C ALA A 456 -7.37 -3.04 22.97
N VAL A 457 -7.44 -4.37 22.98
CA VAL A 457 -8.04 -5.13 21.85
C VAL A 457 -9.55 -4.88 21.74
N ASN A 458 -10.27 -4.85 22.87
CA ASN A 458 -11.71 -4.57 22.91
C ASN A 458 -12.04 -3.18 22.34
N SER A 459 -11.16 -2.20 22.54
CA SER A 459 -11.37 -0.82 22.07
C SER A 459 -11.45 -0.72 20.54
N ILE A 460 -10.77 -1.62 19.82
CA ILE A 460 -10.71 -1.61 18.35
C ILE A 460 -11.69 -2.63 17.72
N LEU A 461 -12.00 -3.74 18.40
CA LEU A 461 -12.84 -4.85 17.89
C LEU A 461 -14.33 -4.77 18.28
N ALA A 462 -14.95 -3.60 18.25
CA ALA A 462 -16.31 -3.41 18.80
C ALA A 462 -17.42 -4.32 18.21
N ASN A 463 -17.31 -4.75 16.95
CA ASN A 463 -18.32 -5.60 16.29
C ASN A 463 -17.69 -6.53 15.24
N ALA A 464 -16.69 -7.33 15.66
CA ALA A 464 -15.76 -8.16 14.86
C ALA A 464 -16.38 -9.21 13.89
N THR A 465 -17.53 -8.91 13.29
CA THR A 465 -18.35 -9.74 12.40
C THR A 465 -17.71 -10.09 11.06
N LEU A 466 -16.65 -9.37 10.66
CA LEU A 466 -15.87 -9.65 9.47
C LEU A 466 -14.57 -10.40 9.76
N LEU A 467 -14.20 -10.52 11.05
CA LEU A 467 -12.93 -11.12 11.45
C LEU A 467 -12.90 -12.61 11.12
N THR A 468 -11.91 -13.02 10.35
CA THR A 468 -11.66 -14.40 9.93
C THR A 468 -10.42 -14.99 10.61
N GLN A 469 -9.45 -14.14 10.97
CA GLN A 469 -8.22 -14.55 11.64
C GLN A 469 -7.89 -13.61 12.79
N LEU A 470 -7.69 -14.17 13.98
CA LEU A 470 -7.28 -13.43 15.17
C LEU A 470 -6.15 -14.16 15.88
N SER A 471 -4.98 -13.52 15.95
CA SER A 471 -3.86 -14.02 16.75
C SER A 471 -3.50 -13.03 17.86
N LEU A 472 -3.55 -13.53 19.09
CA LEU A 472 -3.19 -12.82 20.33
C LEU A 472 -2.13 -13.61 21.11
N GLU A 473 -1.36 -14.48 20.43
CA GLU A 473 -0.29 -15.30 21.02
C GLU A 473 0.63 -14.44 21.88
N ALA A 474 0.90 -14.84 23.12
CA ALA A 474 1.86 -14.18 24.00
C ALA A 474 1.63 -12.66 24.20
N THR A 475 0.36 -12.25 24.25
CA THR A 475 -0.09 -10.92 24.72
C THR A 475 -0.53 -10.98 26.19
N ALA A 476 -0.94 -9.86 26.77
CA ALA A 476 -1.50 -9.78 28.13
C ALA A 476 -3.04 -9.91 28.15
N VAL A 477 -3.64 -10.47 27.11
CA VAL A 477 -5.10 -10.68 27.06
C VAL A 477 -5.54 -11.77 28.06
N ASP A 478 -6.75 -11.57 28.57
CA ASP A 478 -7.46 -12.41 29.52
C ASP A 478 -8.92 -12.62 29.05
N ASN A 479 -9.75 -13.27 29.87
CA ASN A 479 -11.14 -13.57 29.51
C ASN A 479 -12.01 -12.34 29.20
N ARG A 480 -11.57 -11.10 29.48
CA ARG A 480 -12.32 -9.88 29.10
C ARG A 480 -12.43 -9.70 27.58
N ILE A 481 -11.67 -10.45 26.78
CA ILE A 481 -11.78 -10.49 25.31
C ILE A 481 -13.05 -11.19 24.81
N ALA A 482 -13.86 -11.78 25.70
CA ALA A 482 -15.09 -12.52 25.36
C ALA A 482 -16.09 -11.73 24.49
N GLY A 483 -16.19 -10.42 24.70
CA GLY A 483 -17.16 -9.56 24.01
C GLY A 483 -16.99 -9.61 22.48
N PRO A 484 -15.84 -9.17 21.94
CA PRO A 484 -15.56 -9.27 20.51
C PRO A 484 -15.62 -10.69 19.96
N LEU A 485 -15.07 -11.68 20.68
CA LEU A 485 -15.04 -13.07 20.22
C LEU A 485 -16.43 -13.64 19.97
N LYS A 486 -17.40 -13.35 20.85
CA LYS A 486 -18.80 -13.79 20.68
C LYS A 486 -19.42 -13.33 19.35
N ASN A 487 -18.99 -12.17 18.84
CA ASN A 487 -19.54 -11.58 17.61
C ASN A 487 -18.74 -11.97 16.35
N ALA A 488 -17.56 -12.58 16.50
CA ALA A 488 -16.67 -12.97 15.41
C ALA A 488 -17.15 -14.24 14.69
N THR A 489 -18.40 -14.26 14.24
CA THR A 489 -19.06 -15.46 13.67
C THR A 489 -18.44 -16.00 12.39
N LYS A 490 -17.55 -15.24 11.73
CA LYS A 490 -16.76 -15.65 10.56
C LYS A 490 -15.34 -16.12 10.90
N LEU A 491 -14.99 -16.18 12.19
CA LEU A 491 -13.64 -16.51 12.61
C LEU A 491 -13.31 -17.96 12.24
N GLU A 492 -12.27 -18.15 11.43
CA GLU A 492 -11.75 -19.43 10.98
C GLU A 492 -10.51 -19.85 11.78
N GLU A 493 -9.70 -18.88 12.22
CA GLU A 493 -8.49 -19.12 13.00
C GLU A 493 -8.41 -18.22 14.24
N LEU A 494 -8.18 -18.84 15.38
CA LEU A 494 -8.00 -18.18 16.68
C LEU A 494 -6.76 -18.72 17.39
N ASP A 495 -5.80 -17.84 17.67
CA ASP A 495 -4.66 -18.14 18.52
C ASP A 495 -4.71 -17.31 19.81
N LEU A 496 -4.81 -18.01 20.94
CA LEU A 496 -4.78 -17.46 22.30
C LEU A 496 -3.64 -18.09 23.13
N SER A 497 -2.67 -18.71 22.47
CA SER A 497 -1.55 -19.37 23.11
C SER A 497 -0.79 -18.38 24.00
N PHE A 498 -0.31 -18.85 25.15
CA PHE A 498 0.43 -18.05 26.13
C PHE A 498 -0.33 -16.85 26.71
N ALA A 499 -1.66 -16.80 26.58
CA ALA A 499 -2.51 -15.80 27.22
C ALA A 499 -3.20 -16.33 28.49
N ALA A 500 -3.75 -15.43 29.31
CA ALA A 500 -4.39 -15.76 30.59
C ALA A 500 -5.85 -16.21 30.40
N ILE A 501 -6.05 -17.27 29.60
CA ILE A 501 -7.36 -17.78 29.20
C ILE A 501 -7.73 -19.05 29.96
N ASP A 502 -8.99 -19.15 30.40
CA ASP A 502 -9.54 -20.36 31.05
C ASP A 502 -10.82 -20.87 30.37
N ASN A 503 -11.46 -21.87 30.99
CA ASN A 503 -12.69 -22.51 30.50
C ASN A 503 -13.85 -21.53 30.27
N THR A 504 -13.91 -20.42 31.02
CA THR A 504 -15.01 -19.44 30.91
C THR A 504 -14.99 -18.73 29.57
N LEU A 505 -13.80 -18.37 29.04
CA LEU A 505 -13.71 -17.82 27.70
C LEU A 505 -14.13 -18.83 26.65
N ILE A 506 -13.73 -20.10 26.81
CA ILE A 506 -14.06 -21.14 25.81
C ILE A 506 -15.57 -21.33 25.67
N GLN A 507 -16.35 -21.18 26.74
CA GLN A 507 -17.81 -21.20 26.63
C GLN A 507 -18.37 -20.13 25.68
N THR A 508 -17.71 -18.97 25.60
CA THR A 508 -18.16 -17.84 24.77
C THR A 508 -17.94 -18.07 23.28
N ILE A 509 -17.03 -18.97 22.89
CA ILE A 509 -16.75 -19.29 21.48
C ILE A 509 -17.56 -20.47 20.93
N SER A 510 -18.51 -21.03 21.71
CA SER A 510 -19.40 -22.11 21.29
C SER A 510 -20.21 -21.81 20.02
N GLY A 511 -20.46 -20.53 19.72
CA GLY A 511 -21.17 -20.06 18.53
C GLY A 511 -20.29 -19.87 17.28
N LEU A 512 -18.98 -20.10 17.36
CA LEU A 512 -18.06 -19.87 16.22
C LEU A 512 -18.07 -21.06 15.25
N SER A 513 -19.16 -21.19 14.49
CA SER A 513 -19.37 -22.34 13.59
C SER A 513 -18.39 -22.43 12.42
N GLU A 514 -17.69 -21.34 12.12
CA GLU A 514 -16.66 -21.27 11.07
C GLU A 514 -15.25 -21.62 11.56
N LEU A 515 -15.03 -21.80 12.87
CA LEU A 515 -13.69 -22.00 13.43
C LEU A 515 -13.10 -23.35 12.98
N ARG A 516 -11.93 -23.29 12.34
CA ARG A 516 -11.16 -24.43 11.81
C ARG A 516 -9.91 -24.68 12.62
N THR A 517 -9.26 -23.63 13.09
CA THR A 517 -7.97 -23.70 13.77
C THR A 517 -8.06 -22.99 15.12
N LEU A 518 -7.74 -23.71 16.20
CA LEU A 518 -7.74 -23.18 17.57
C LEU A 518 -6.42 -23.53 18.28
N TRP A 519 -5.66 -22.50 18.65
CA TRP A 519 -4.41 -22.63 19.39
C TRP A 519 -4.57 -22.13 20.82
N LEU A 520 -4.33 -23.00 21.80
CA LEU A 520 -4.49 -22.74 23.24
C LEU A 520 -3.26 -23.15 24.04
N THR A 521 -2.10 -23.26 23.39
CA THR A 521 -0.85 -23.70 24.03
C THR A 521 -0.57 -22.87 25.28
N LYS A 522 -0.30 -23.53 26.41
CA LYS A 522 0.05 -22.87 27.68
C LYS A 522 -0.99 -21.86 28.19
N THR A 523 -2.27 -22.19 28.02
CA THR A 523 -3.40 -21.51 28.67
C THR A 523 -3.86 -22.29 29.91
N GLN A 524 -4.83 -21.75 30.66
CA GLN A 524 -5.41 -22.38 31.86
C GLN A 524 -6.64 -23.27 31.54
N VAL A 525 -6.92 -23.48 30.26
CA VAL A 525 -8.00 -24.35 29.75
C VAL A 525 -7.84 -25.78 30.28
N GLY A 526 -8.92 -26.41 30.69
CA GLY A 526 -8.95 -27.80 31.16
C GLY A 526 -10.12 -28.60 30.61
N ASP A 527 -10.34 -29.80 31.14
CA ASP A 527 -11.30 -30.77 30.59
C ASP A 527 -12.71 -30.21 30.35
N ALA A 528 -13.19 -29.27 31.18
CA ALA A 528 -14.51 -28.67 31.06
C ALA A 528 -14.69 -27.81 29.78
N ALA A 529 -13.61 -27.31 29.19
CA ALA A 529 -13.67 -26.60 27.91
C ALA A 529 -13.80 -27.54 26.71
N MET A 530 -13.38 -28.80 26.85
CA MET A 530 -13.30 -29.74 25.74
C MET A 530 -14.67 -30.11 25.18
N ASP A 531 -15.73 -30.03 25.98
CA ASP A 531 -17.10 -30.27 25.51
C ASP A 531 -17.55 -29.21 24.49
N VAL A 532 -17.17 -27.96 24.72
CA VAL A 532 -17.44 -26.87 23.77
C VAL A 532 -16.58 -27.02 22.53
N ILE A 533 -15.28 -27.31 22.69
CA ILE A 533 -14.34 -27.49 21.57
C ILE A 533 -14.78 -28.67 20.68
N GLU A 534 -15.26 -29.77 21.27
CA GLU A 534 -15.79 -30.94 20.56
C GLU A 534 -17.06 -30.64 19.76
N SER A 535 -17.85 -29.65 20.19
CA SER A 535 -19.07 -29.20 19.52
C SER A 535 -18.84 -28.30 18.29
N LEU A 536 -17.62 -27.79 18.10
CA LEU A 536 -17.29 -26.91 16.97
C LEU A 536 -17.32 -27.71 15.65
N PRO A 537 -18.25 -27.41 14.73
CA PRO A 537 -18.55 -28.31 13.63
C PRO A 537 -17.41 -28.41 12.61
N LYS A 538 -16.74 -27.29 12.33
CA LYS A 538 -15.69 -27.16 11.31
C LYS A 538 -14.26 -27.25 11.84
N LEU A 539 -14.07 -27.56 13.13
CA LEU A 539 -12.74 -27.65 13.72
C LEU A 539 -11.92 -28.75 13.02
N GLU A 540 -10.72 -28.38 12.59
CA GLU A 540 -9.75 -29.19 11.85
C GLU A 540 -8.41 -29.30 12.57
N VAL A 541 -8.01 -28.25 13.30
CA VAL A 541 -6.75 -28.17 14.05
C VAL A 541 -7.02 -27.68 15.45
N LEU A 542 -6.49 -28.38 16.45
CA LEU A 542 -6.55 -28.00 17.86
C LEU A 542 -5.18 -28.18 18.50
N ASP A 543 -4.68 -27.15 19.16
CA ASP A 543 -3.52 -27.27 20.05
C ASP A 543 -3.89 -26.90 21.49
N VAL A 544 -3.68 -27.83 22.41
CA VAL A 544 -3.93 -27.69 23.85
C VAL A 544 -2.72 -28.16 24.66
N GLN A 545 -1.53 -28.10 24.07
CA GLN A 545 -0.30 -28.48 24.77
C GLN A 545 -0.03 -27.57 25.96
N GLN A 546 0.50 -28.13 27.05
CA GLN A 546 0.79 -27.41 28.30
C GLN A 546 -0.44 -26.70 28.91
N THR A 547 -1.65 -27.21 28.67
CA THR A 547 -2.88 -26.77 29.33
C THR A 547 -3.22 -27.68 30.53
N ASN A 548 -4.34 -27.42 31.20
CA ASN A 548 -4.89 -28.29 32.25
C ASN A 548 -5.79 -29.42 31.68
N VAL A 549 -5.79 -29.65 30.37
CA VAL A 549 -6.53 -30.77 29.76
C VAL A 549 -5.78 -32.06 30.03
N THR A 550 -6.46 -33.06 30.58
CA THR A 550 -5.85 -34.34 30.95
C THR A 550 -5.66 -35.25 29.73
N ASP A 551 -4.66 -36.12 29.77
CA ASP A 551 -4.43 -37.12 28.72
C ASP A 551 -5.67 -37.99 28.48
N ALA A 552 -6.41 -38.32 29.55
CA ALA A 552 -7.65 -39.07 29.47
C ALA A 552 -8.71 -38.34 28.62
N ARG A 553 -8.87 -37.02 28.82
CA ARG A 553 -9.83 -36.23 28.03
C ARG A 553 -9.35 -36.03 26.60
N LEU A 554 -8.04 -35.89 26.35
CA LEU A 554 -7.47 -35.84 25.00
C LEU A 554 -7.71 -37.14 24.23
N GLU A 555 -7.51 -38.30 24.87
CA GLU A 555 -7.81 -39.59 24.24
C GLU A 555 -9.30 -39.77 23.92
N GLN A 556 -10.18 -39.27 24.80
CA GLN A 556 -11.61 -39.21 24.49
C GLN A 556 -11.90 -38.31 23.28
N PHE A 557 -11.31 -37.11 23.24
CA PHE A 557 -11.49 -36.17 22.14
C PHE A 557 -10.99 -36.76 20.81
N LYS A 558 -9.81 -37.38 20.77
CA LYS A 558 -9.28 -38.05 19.58
C LYS A 558 -10.23 -39.12 19.04
N ARG A 559 -10.90 -39.88 19.93
CA ARG A 559 -11.90 -40.89 19.53
C ARG A 559 -13.18 -40.25 18.97
N ALA A 560 -13.63 -39.14 19.56
CA ALA A 560 -14.83 -38.43 19.13
C ALA A 560 -14.63 -37.62 17.84
N ARG A 561 -13.43 -37.06 17.64
CA ARG A 561 -13.06 -36.17 16.52
C ARG A 561 -11.78 -36.65 15.82
N PRO A 562 -11.74 -37.86 15.24
CA PRO A 562 -10.52 -38.47 14.71
C PRO A 562 -9.88 -37.71 13.52
N ASN A 563 -10.64 -36.83 12.86
CA ASN A 563 -10.15 -36.02 11.73
C ASN A 563 -9.51 -34.69 12.17
N VAL A 564 -9.60 -34.32 13.46
CA VAL A 564 -8.95 -33.11 13.98
C VAL A 564 -7.47 -33.40 14.22
N LYS A 565 -6.59 -32.60 13.62
CA LYS A 565 -5.16 -32.60 13.90
C LYS A 565 -4.93 -32.01 15.29
N LEU A 566 -4.72 -32.88 16.26
CA LEU A 566 -4.45 -32.51 17.64
C LEU A 566 -2.95 -32.30 17.88
N ASN A 567 -2.59 -31.16 18.47
CA ASN A 567 -1.23 -30.77 18.85
C ASN A 567 -0.22 -30.96 17.69
N PRO A 568 -0.43 -30.30 16.53
CA PRO A 568 0.36 -30.56 15.33
C PRO A 568 1.78 -30.00 15.38
N LEU A 569 2.07 -29.10 16.34
CA LEU A 569 3.39 -28.48 16.48
C LEU A 569 4.19 -29.22 17.55
N GLU A 570 5.43 -29.59 17.23
CA GLU A 570 6.37 -30.07 18.23
C GLU A 570 6.85 -28.89 19.09
N LEU A 571 6.46 -28.87 20.37
CA LEU A 571 7.06 -27.95 21.31
C LEU A 571 8.53 -28.32 21.52
N ARG A 572 9.43 -27.47 21.02
CA ARG A 572 10.83 -27.53 21.41
C ARG A 572 10.89 -27.19 22.89
N VAL A 573 11.14 -28.21 23.71
CA VAL A 573 11.48 -28.05 25.11
C VAL A 573 12.83 -27.33 25.14
N GLN A 574 12.81 -26.00 25.34
CA GLN A 574 14.00 -25.23 25.68
C GLN A 574 14.23 -25.28 27.18
#